data_AF-A0A936T347-F1
#
_entry.id   AF-A0A936T347-F1
#
_cell.length_a   1.000
_cell.length_b   1.000
_cell.length_c   1.000
_cell.angle_alpha   90.00
_cell.angle_beta   90.00
_cell.angle_gamma   90.00
#
_symmetry.space_group_name_H-M   'P 1'
#
loop_
_entity.id
_entity.type
_entity.pdbx_description
1 polymer ?
#
loop_
_entity_poly.entity_id
_entity_poly.type
_entity_poly.pdbx_seq_one_letter_code
_entity_poly.pdbx_strand_id
1 'polypeptide(L)'
;MVPTRVDFDASQAPKSCNDVSTFTRLLTNWVTAGTVTPNADRRLVVRIRRSPTGGKLVDVTLLDADGTTLGEEHTPFARNDECHRVLYETAQVAALLMGAFQKPPPPEPISCPEPISCPERPACPDPVECPSYPAPVPPPPPIAASVPPIPPPPSSARHAFIGAGVFIGRSFASEWDVGPLVSLGFVLSPRVPQFQFELEGAWVPQTFANGPSAYAVPLFGSLCYSPSILRICSGIATTFFDSSHDDIHLGLAASLRLGTEFIIAGPLSLRVDASTLLPLWQRANGHALASFALGTAALGVLSFD
;
A
#
# COMPACT_ATOMS: atom_id res chain seq x y z
N MET A 1 6.84 9.51 25.86
CA MET A 1 8.11 10.18 25.49
C MET A 1 8.11 11.59 26.06
N VAL A 2 9.27 12.12 26.44
CA VAL A 2 9.38 13.49 26.98
C VAL A 2 9.43 14.50 25.82
N PRO A 3 8.60 15.57 25.84
CA PRO A 3 8.67 16.64 24.84
C PRO A 3 10.08 17.21 24.70
N THR A 4 10.53 17.43 23.47
CA THR A 4 11.90 17.81 23.13
C THR A 4 11.89 18.92 22.08
N ARG A 5 12.63 20.00 22.31
CA ARG A 5 12.85 21.07 21.34
C ARG A 5 14.03 20.72 20.44
N VAL A 6 13.90 20.98 19.15
CA VAL A 6 14.97 20.76 18.16
C VAL A 6 15.74 22.05 17.96
N ASP A 7 17.04 22.01 18.26
CA ASP A 7 17.98 23.08 17.98
C ASP A 7 18.90 22.63 16.84
N PHE A 8 18.59 23.04 15.62
CA PHE A 8 19.27 22.61 14.41
C PHE A 8 20.22 23.70 13.89
N ASP A 9 21.50 23.37 13.69
CA ASP A 9 22.50 24.25 13.11
C ASP A 9 23.31 23.52 12.03
N ALA A 10 23.13 23.93 10.78
CA ALA A 10 23.91 23.45 9.65
C ALA A 10 24.57 24.61 8.87
N SER A 11 24.84 25.72 9.55
CA SER A 11 25.43 26.93 8.96
C SER A 11 26.80 26.70 8.30
N GLN A 12 27.54 25.69 8.76
CA GLN A 12 28.86 25.30 8.25
C GLN A 12 28.81 24.16 7.21
N ALA A 13 27.62 23.71 6.83
CA ALA A 13 27.40 22.68 5.81
C ALA A 13 27.02 23.32 4.45
N PRO A 14 27.00 22.55 3.35
CA PRO A 14 26.40 23.00 2.10
C PRO A 14 24.95 23.46 2.30
N LYS A 15 24.49 24.49 1.57
CA LYS A 15 23.13 25.06 1.73
C LYS A 15 22.02 24.02 1.68
N SER A 16 22.15 22.99 0.85
CA SER A 16 21.18 21.90 0.73
C SER A 16 21.08 20.99 1.96
N CYS A 17 22.06 21.03 2.87
CA CYS A 17 22.05 20.33 4.15
C CYS A 17 21.46 21.19 5.28
N ASN A 18 21.25 22.50 5.05
CA ASN A 18 20.67 23.41 6.03
C ASN A 18 19.16 23.58 5.82
N ASP A 19 18.44 22.46 5.89
CA ASP A 19 16.99 22.40 5.73
C ASP A 19 16.34 21.80 6.98
N VAL A 20 16.06 22.68 7.95
CA VAL A 20 15.41 22.33 9.22
C VAL A 20 14.00 21.78 9.01
N SER A 21 13.30 22.22 7.96
CA SER A 21 11.93 21.80 7.67
C SER A 21 11.89 20.34 7.24
N THR A 22 12.78 19.96 6.33
CA THR A 22 12.94 18.57 5.88
C THR A 22 13.44 17.68 7.02
N PHE A 23 14.42 18.13 7.81
CA PHE A 23 14.89 17.39 8.98
C PHE A 23 13.76 17.09 9.97
N THR A 24 12.99 18.12 10.35
CA THR A 24 11.91 17.98 11.33
C THR A 24 10.83 17.03 10.83
N ARG A 25 10.44 17.15 9.55
CA ARG A 25 9.47 16.25 8.90
C ARG A 25 9.95 14.80 8.91
N LEU A 26 11.24 14.56 8.63
CA LEU A 26 11.83 13.22 8.68
C LEU A 26 11.82 12.67 10.12
N LEU A 27 12.19 13.48 11.11
CA LEU A 27 12.21 13.08 12.51
C LEU A 27 10.81 12.70 13.03
N THR A 28 9.78 13.47 12.67
CA THR A 28 8.39 13.22 13.10
C THR A 28 7.80 11.90 12.58
N ASN A 29 8.40 11.28 11.57
CA ASN A 29 7.98 9.96 11.11
C ASN A 29 8.38 8.83 12.08
N TRP A 30 9.34 9.08 12.98
CA TRP A 30 9.88 8.08 13.89
C TRP A 30 9.43 8.26 15.33
N VAL A 31 9.11 9.50 15.74
CA VAL A 31 8.72 9.83 17.12
C VAL A 31 7.21 10.00 17.24
N THR A 32 6.64 9.73 18.41
CA THR A 32 5.20 9.92 18.64
C THR A 32 4.79 11.38 18.50
N ALA A 33 3.53 11.62 18.08
CA ALA A 33 2.98 12.98 18.01
C ALA A 33 3.12 13.70 19.37
N GLY A 34 3.52 14.97 19.34
CA GLY A 34 3.77 15.77 20.55
C GLY A 34 5.15 15.56 21.20
N THR A 35 6.00 14.67 20.67
CA THR A 35 7.38 14.52 21.18
C THR A 35 8.27 15.70 20.78
N VAL A 36 8.04 16.28 19.60
CA VAL A 36 8.77 17.47 19.13
C VAL A 36 7.92 18.70 19.40
N THR A 37 8.40 19.58 20.29
CA THR A 37 7.69 20.80 20.68
C THR A 37 8.65 21.98 20.76
N PRO A 38 8.29 23.16 20.23
CA PRO A 38 9.21 24.30 20.15
C PRO A 38 9.59 24.89 21.50
N ASN A 39 8.81 24.64 22.56
CA ASN A 39 9.00 25.23 23.89
C ASN A 39 9.38 24.19 24.96
N ALA A 40 9.86 23.01 24.58
CA ALA A 40 10.30 22.01 25.57
C ALA A 40 11.67 22.36 26.18
N ASP A 41 11.82 22.04 27.46
CA ASP A 41 13.07 22.23 28.20
C ASP A 41 14.15 21.23 27.77
N ARG A 42 13.77 20.00 27.43
CA ARG A 42 14.68 18.99 26.85
C ARG A 42 15.05 19.42 25.44
N ARG A 43 16.33 19.36 25.07
CA ARG A 43 16.83 19.87 23.77
C ARG A 43 17.53 18.77 22.98
N LEU A 44 17.15 18.60 21.72
CA LEU A 44 17.91 17.84 20.74
C LEU A 44 18.72 18.83 19.90
N VAL A 45 20.03 18.87 20.12
CA VAL A 45 20.95 19.71 19.37
C VAL A 45 21.51 18.91 18.20
N VAL A 46 21.29 19.39 16.98
CA VAL A 46 21.77 18.75 15.75
C VAL A 46 22.69 19.72 15.05
N ARG A 47 23.95 19.33 14.87
CA ARG A 47 24.96 20.14 14.18
C ARG A 47 25.49 19.41 12.97
N ILE A 48 25.36 20.03 11.80
CA ILE A 48 25.93 19.51 10.55
C ILE A 48 27.01 20.47 10.08
N ARG A 49 28.23 19.98 9.95
CA ARG A 49 29.39 20.79 9.54
C ARG A 49 30.23 20.09 8.50
N ARG A 50 31.07 20.85 7.80
CA ARG A 50 32.07 20.28 6.91
C ARG A 50 33.24 19.72 7.72
N SER A 51 33.59 18.47 7.48
CA SER A 51 34.76 17.83 8.09
C SER A 51 36.07 18.38 7.52
N PRO A 52 37.20 18.25 8.23
CA PRO A 52 38.52 18.68 7.74
C PRO A 52 38.94 18.01 6.41
N THR A 53 38.48 16.79 6.15
CA THR A 53 38.75 16.05 4.90
C THR A 53 37.82 16.45 3.75
N GLY A 54 36.93 17.44 3.98
CA GLY A 54 35.98 17.93 2.99
C GLY A 54 34.68 17.13 2.90
N GLY A 55 34.53 16.04 3.67
CA GLY A 55 33.26 15.35 3.93
C GLY A 55 32.33 16.14 4.84
N LYS A 56 31.29 15.49 5.37
CA LYS A 56 30.35 16.11 6.32
C LYS A 56 30.45 15.38 7.66
N LEU A 57 30.27 16.11 8.75
CA LEU A 57 30.26 15.57 10.10
C LEU A 57 28.97 16.04 10.77
N VAL A 58 28.23 15.07 11.30
CA VAL A 58 26.99 15.30 12.03
C VAL A 58 27.23 14.98 13.50
N ASP A 59 26.90 15.93 14.36
CA ASP A 59 26.90 15.76 15.80
C ASP A 59 25.44 15.87 16.29
N VAL A 60 24.92 14.82 16.94
CA VAL A 60 23.56 14.80 17.50
C VAL A 60 23.68 14.64 19.01
N THR A 61 23.22 15.62 19.77
CA THR A 61 23.30 15.63 21.22
C THR A 61 21.90 15.82 21.82
N LEU A 62 21.52 14.95 22.74
CA LEU A 62 20.31 15.10 23.54
C LEU A 62 20.68 15.66 24.91
N LEU A 63 20.12 16.82 25.26
CA LEU A 63 20.32 17.51 26.53
C LEU A 63 19.03 17.49 27.34
N ASP A 64 19.13 17.34 28.66
CA ASP A 64 18.02 17.55 29.59
C ASP A 64 17.71 19.05 29.80
N ALA A 65 16.81 19.34 30.74
CA ALA A 65 16.41 20.71 31.09
C ALA A 65 17.55 21.52 31.73
N ASP A 66 18.46 20.85 32.44
CA ASP A 66 19.61 21.46 33.11
C ASP A 66 20.82 21.63 32.17
N GLY A 67 20.70 21.14 30.93
CA GLY A 67 21.76 21.15 29.92
C GLY A 67 22.74 19.97 30.03
N THR A 68 22.42 18.96 30.84
CA THR A 68 23.20 17.72 30.95
C THR A 68 23.00 16.86 29.71
N THR A 69 24.09 16.35 29.15
CA THR A 69 24.05 15.42 28.02
C THR A 69 23.48 14.06 28.45
N LEU A 70 22.32 13.72 27.91
CA LEU A 70 21.67 12.41 28.05
C LEU A 70 22.18 11.40 27.02
N GLY A 71 22.65 11.87 25.87
CA GLY A 71 23.22 11.03 24.82
C GLY A 71 23.82 11.87 23.70
N GLU A 72 24.83 11.32 23.03
CA GLU A 72 25.55 11.99 21.97
C GLU A 72 25.99 10.96 20.92
N GLU A 73 25.88 11.33 19.65
CA GLU A 73 26.31 10.50 18.52
C GLU A 73 27.03 11.38 17.49
N HIS A 74 28.14 10.87 16.95
CA HIS A 74 28.95 11.54 15.93
C HIS A 74 29.04 10.66 14.68
N THR A 75 28.50 11.15 13.56
CA THR A 75 28.46 10.38 12.32
C THR A 75 29.19 11.12 11.19
N PRO A 76 30.29 10.55 10.67
CA PRO A 76 30.96 11.07 9.49
C PRO A 76 30.26 10.59 8.20
N PHE A 77 30.15 11.49 7.23
CA PHE A 77 29.62 11.21 5.89
C PHE A 77 30.64 11.60 4.81
N ALA A 78 30.62 10.87 3.70
CA ALA A 78 31.49 11.15 2.58
C ALA A 78 31.14 12.51 1.94
N ARG A 79 32.12 13.10 1.23
CA ARG A 79 31.93 14.36 0.49
C ARG A 79 30.79 14.29 -0.52
N ASN A 80 30.61 13.13 -1.15
CA ASN A 80 29.65 12.93 -2.23
C ASN A 80 28.28 12.41 -1.75
N ASP A 81 28.09 12.15 -0.44
CA ASP A 81 26.78 11.77 0.06
C ASP A 81 25.78 12.90 -0.16
N GLU A 82 24.57 12.58 -0.59
CA GLU A 82 23.53 13.57 -0.80
C GLU A 82 23.04 14.17 0.53
N CYS A 83 22.75 15.47 0.56
CA CYS A 83 22.27 16.12 1.80
C CYS A 83 20.97 15.52 2.31
N HIS A 84 20.07 15.07 1.43
CA HIS A 84 18.86 14.39 1.85
C HIS A 84 19.15 13.10 2.63
N ARG A 85 20.11 12.28 2.16
CA ARG A 85 20.54 11.07 2.88
C ARG A 85 21.10 11.40 4.26
N VAL A 86 21.95 12.43 4.34
CA VAL A 86 22.51 12.89 5.62
C VAL A 86 21.40 13.28 6.58
N LEU A 87 20.41 14.08 6.13
CA LEU A 87 19.28 14.49 6.97
C LEU A 87 18.41 13.30 7.42
N TYR A 88 18.20 12.31 6.55
CA TYR A 88 17.45 11.10 6.87
C TYR A 88 18.12 10.25 7.95
N GLU A 89 19.40 9.92 7.77
CA GLU A 89 20.15 9.12 8.75
C GLU A 89 20.30 9.89 10.08
N THR A 90 20.50 11.22 10.01
CA THR A 90 20.53 12.08 11.21
C THR A 90 19.20 12.06 11.96
N ALA A 91 18.07 12.13 11.25
CA ALA A 91 16.74 12.08 11.85
C ALA A 91 16.47 10.72 12.53
N GLN A 92 16.96 9.63 11.94
CA GLN A 92 16.86 8.30 12.55
C GLN A 92 17.68 8.19 13.85
N VAL A 93 18.93 8.66 13.83
CA VAL A 93 19.80 8.70 15.03
C VAL A 93 19.18 9.57 16.13
N ALA A 94 18.69 10.75 15.78
CA ALA A 94 17.98 11.63 16.70
C ALA A 94 16.76 10.96 17.33
N ALA A 95 15.97 10.25 16.54
CA ALA A 95 14.82 9.49 17.04
C ALA A 95 15.27 8.42 18.05
N LEU A 96 16.32 7.66 17.74
CA LEU A 96 16.87 6.64 18.65
C LEU A 96 17.33 7.25 19.98
N LEU A 97 18.08 8.36 19.96
CA LEU A 97 18.49 9.08 21.17
C LEU A 97 17.27 9.59 21.97
N MET A 98 16.20 10.00 21.29
CA MET A 98 14.96 10.43 21.93
C MET A 98 14.13 9.27 22.50
N GLY A 99 14.54 8.01 22.26
CA GLY A 99 13.88 6.79 22.74
C GLY A 99 12.84 6.22 21.76
N ALA A 100 12.95 6.52 20.47
CA ALA A 100 11.96 6.16 19.44
C ALA A 100 11.83 4.67 19.10
N PHE A 101 12.47 3.76 19.85
CA PHE A 101 12.27 2.31 19.67
C PHE A 101 12.25 1.54 21.01
N GLN A 102 11.12 0.86 21.26
CA GLN A 102 11.11 -0.54 21.71
C GLN A 102 10.31 -1.33 20.68
N LYS A 103 10.98 -2.14 19.84
CA LYS A 103 10.37 -3.38 19.38
C LYS A 103 10.70 -4.40 20.48
N PRO A 104 9.70 -5.06 21.10
CA PRO A 104 9.94 -5.88 22.29
C PRO A 104 11.00 -6.96 22.01
N PRO A 105 11.75 -7.42 23.03
CA PRO A 105 12.52 -8.65 22.85
C PRO A 105 11.57 -9.71 22.25
N PRO A 106 12.03 -10.51 21.28
CA PRO A 106 11.23 -11.63 20.79
C PRO A 106 10.71 -12.39 22.01
N PRO A 107 9.44 -12.83 22.04
CA PRO A 107 9.01 -13.73 23.11
C PRO A 107 10.05 -14.84 23.17
N GLU A 108 10.64 -15.06 24.34
CA GLU A 108 11.60 -16.15 24.52
C GLU A 108 10.96 -17.40 23.91
N PRO A 109 11.68 -18.15 23.07
CA PRO A 109 11.13 -19.35 22.49
C PRO A 109 10.56 -20.17 23.64
N ILE A 110 9.29 -20.57 23.52
CA ILE A 110 8.69 -21.53 24.45
C ILE A 110 9.70 -22.66 24.51
N SER A 111 10.35 -22.80 25.67
CA SER A 111 11.19 -23.94 25.96
C SER A 111 10.24 -25.12 25.95
N CYS A 112 10.12 -25.77 24.80
CA CYS A 112 9.58 -27.11 24.74
C CYS A 112 10.41 -27.93 25.73
N PRO A 113 9.78 -28.70 26.63
CA PRO A 113 10.53 -29.62 27.46
C PRO A 113 11.38 -30.52 26.55
N GLU A 114 12.56 -30.87 27.08
CA GLU A 114 13.58 -31.73 26.48
C GLU A 114 13.04 -32.90 25.63
N PRO A 115 13.82 -33.35 24.63
CA PRO A 115 13.38 -34.32 23.65
C PRO A 115 12.96 -35.62 24.31
N ILE A 116 11.67 -35.95 24.22
CA ILE A 116 11.24 -37.34 24.30
C ILE A 116 11.85 -38.03 23.09
N SER A 117 12.85 -38.85 23.36
CA SER A 117 13.43 -39.82 22.44
C SER A 117 12.31 -40.51 21.66
N CYS A 118 12.31 -40.31 20.34
CA CYS A 118 11.47 -41.09 19.45
C CYS A 118 11.82 -42.57 19.65
N PRO A 119 10.88 -43.45 20.04
CA PRO A 119 11.13 -44.88 19.96
C PRO A 119 11.32 -45.26 18.49
N GLU A 120 12.30 -46.12 18.22
CA GLU A 120 12.60 -46.66 16.90
C GLU A 120 11.33 -47.17 16.22
N ARG A 121 11.16 -46.79 14.95
CA ARG A 121 10.09 -47.27 14.09
C ARG A 121 10.28 -48.79 13.92
N PRO A 122 9.28 -49.64 14.23
CA PRO A 122 9.37 -51.05 13.90
C PRO A 122 9.36 -51.22 12.38
N ALA A 123 10.15 -52.17 11.88
CA ALA A 123 10.24 -52.53 10.47
C ALA A 123 8.85 -52.85 9.91
N CYS A 124 8.57 -52.35 8.70
CA CYS A 124 7.36 -52.69 7.97
C CYS A 124 7.34 -54.20 7.69
N PRO A 125 6.24 -54.92 8.00
CA PRO A 125 6.06 -56.28 7.53
C PRO A 125 5.84 -56.31 6.01
N ASP A 126 6.29 -57.41 5.40
CA ASP A 126 6.19 -57.66 3.96
C ASP A 126 4.73 -57.62 3.45
N PRO A 127 4.53 -57.34 2.14
CA PRO A 127 3.20 -57.17 1.57
C PRO A 127 2.41 -58.47 1.62
N VAL A 128 1.27 -58.46 2.31
CA VAL A 128 0.27 -59.53 2.26
C VAL A 128 -0.49 -59.44 0.93
N GLU A 129 -0.50 -60.53 0.17
CA GLU A 129 -1.32 -60.67 -1.03
C GLU A 129 -2.80 -60.48 -0.68
N CYS A 130 -3.45 -59.52 -1.35
CA CYS A 130 -4.87 -59.24 -1.17
C CYS A 130 -5.71 -60.32 -1.89
N PRO A 131 -6.77 -60.86 -1.26
CA PRO A 131 -7.70 -61.77 -1.94
C PRO A 131 -8.45 -61.03 -3.05
N SER A 132 -8.73 -61.76 -4.14
CA SER A 132 -9.44 -61.26 -5.30
C SER A 132 -10.86 -60.82 -4.96
N TYR A 133 -11.16 -59.55 -5.25
CA TYR A 133 -12.51 -59.02 -5.17
C TYR A 133 -13.38 -59.63 -6.29
N PRO A 134 -14.64 -60.03 -6.01
CA PRO A 134 -15.59 -60.39 -7.06
C PRO A 134 -15.95 -59.17 -7.91
N ALA A 135 -16.25 -59.42 -9.18
CA ALA A 135 -16.47 -58.41 -10.20
C ALA A 135 -17.59 -57.40 -9.81
N PRO A 136 -17.40 -56.09 -10.05
CA PRO A 136 -18.43 -55.09 -9.77
C PRO A 136 -19.65 -55.30 -10.66
N VAL A 137 -20.84 -55.26 -10.06
CA VAL A 137 -22.11 -55.16 -10.78
C VAL A 137 -22.14 -53.81 -11.51
N PRO A 138 -22.52 -53.76 -12.80
CA PRO A 138 -22.56 -52.51 -13.54
C PRO A 138 -23.56 -51.53 -12.91
N PRO A 139 -23.19 -50.24 -12.74
CA PRO A 139 -24.11 -49.24 -12.24
C PRO A 139 -25.28 -49.05 -13.22
N PRO A 140 -26.49 -48.75 -12.72
CA PRO A 140 -27.61 -48.41 -13.58
C PRO A 140 -27.26 -47.19 -14.45
N PRO A 141 -27.81 -47.10 -15.68
CA PRO A 141 -27.54 -45.99 -16.58
C PRO A 141 -27.87 -44.66 -15.88
N PRO A 142 -27.00 -43.63 -16.01
CA PRO A 142 -27.28 -42.34 -15.41
C PRO A 142 -28.59 -41.80 -15.98
N ILE A 143 -29.55 -41.57 -15.09
CA ILE A 143 -30.73 -40.76 -15.42
C ILE A 143 -30.17 -39.41 -15.87
N ALA A 144 -30.42 -39.06 -17.12
CA ALA A 144 -30.06 -37.77 -17.70
C ALA A 144 -30.77 -36.68 -16.90
N ALA A 145 -30.13 -36.20 -15.84
CA ALA A 145 -30.50 -34.94 -15.21
C ALA A 145 -30.34 -33.89 -16.30
N SER A 146 -31.45 -33.28 -16.71
CA SER A 146 -31.45 -32.10 -17.58
C SER A 146 -30.50 -31.08 -16.97
N VAL A 147 -29.30 -30.97 -17.53
CA VAL A 147 -28.36 -29.92 -17.18
C VAL A 147 -29.11 -28.61 -17.45
N PRO A 148 -29.33 -27.76 -16.43
CA PRO A 148 -30.02 -26.50 -16.65
C PRO A 148 -29.26 -25.73 -17.74
N PRO A 149 -29.98 -25.08 -18.68
CA PRO A 149 -29.34 -24.35 -19.76
C PRO A 149 -28.35 -23.35 -19.17
N ILE A 150 -27.09 -23.44 -19.62
CA ILE A 150 -26.06 -22.46 -19.28
C ILE A 150 -26.62 -21.09 -19.67
N PRO A 151 -26.71 -20.13 -18.74
CA PRO A 151 -27.20 -18.79 -19.06
C PRO A 151 -26.40 -18.23 -20.23
N PRO A 152 -27.06 -17.60 -21.22
CA PRO A 152 -26.34 -16.96 -22.31
C PRO A 152 -25.31 -15.98 -21.74
N PRO A 153 -24.09 -15.90 -22.33
CA PRO A 153 -23.07 -15.00 -21.84
C PRO A 153 -23.59 -13.56 -21.87
N PRO A 154 -23.41 -12.78 -20.78
CA PRO A 154 -24.08 -11.51 -20.57
C PRO A 154 -23.73 -10.38 -21.58
N SER A 155 -22.74 -10.57 -22.46
CA SER A 155 -22.09 -9.47 -23.17
C SER A 155 -22.11 -9.50 -24.71
N SER A 156 -22.70 -10.51 -25.37
CA SER A 156 -22.41 -10.75 -26.80
C SER A 156 -22.94 -9.71 -27.80
N ALA A 157 -23.68 -8.68 -27.36
CA ALA A 157 -24.25 -7.66 -28.25
C ALA A 157 -23.83 -6.20 -27.96
N ARG A 158 -23.27 -5.91 -26.77
CA ARG A 158 -23.08 -4.52 -26.32
C ARG A 158 -21.73 -3.99 -26.76
N HIS A 159 -21.71 -2.88 -27.51
CA HIS A 159 -20.45 -2.27 -27.96
C HIS A 159 -19.85 -1.34 -26.92
N ALA A 160 -20.68 -0.68 -26.10
CA ALA A 160 -20.24 0.26 -25.09
C ALA A 160 -21.13 0.26 -23.84
N PHE A 161 -20.61 0.78 -22.73
CA PHE A 161 -21.38 0.97 -21.51
C PHE A 161 -20.89 2.19 -20.72
N ILE A 162 -21.79 2.69 -19.87
CA ILE A 162 -21.51 3.74 -18.89
C ILE A 162 -21.97 3.21 -17.54
N GLY A 163 -21.13 3.34 -16.52
CA GLY A 163 -21.46 2.98 -15.15
C GLY A 163 -21.33 4.16 -14.19
N ALA A 164 -22.11 4.10 -13.12
CA ALA A 164 -22.03 5.00 -11.99
C ALA A 164 -22.18 4.21 -10.70
N GLY A 165 -21.47 4.61 -9.66
CA GLY A 165 -21.52 3.91 -8.39
C GLY A 165 -20.65 4.55 -7.34
N VAL A 166 -20.13 3.71 -6.45
CA VAL A 166 -19.39 4.12 -5.26
C VAL A 166 -18.09 3.35 -5.18
N PHE A 167 -17.01 4.08 -4.91
CA PHE A 167 -15.71 3.54 -4.57
C PHE A 167 -15.49 3.66 -3.07
N ILE A 168 -15.05 2.57 -2.44
CA ILE A 168 -14.66 2.51 -1.04
C ILE A 168 -13.23 2.00 -0.99
N GLY A 169 -12.29 2.81 -0.53
CA GLY A 169 -10.90 2.39 -0.56
C GLY A 169 -10.07 3.01 0.54
N ARG A 170 -8.90 2.41 0.74
CA ARG A 170 -7.89 2.87 1.66
C ARG A 170 -6.75 3.50 0.88
N SER A 171 -6.38 4.72 1.26
CA SER A 171 -5.26 5.45 0.67
C SER A 171 -4.04 5.43 1.60
N PHE A 172 -3.00 6.18 1.24
CA PHE A 172 -1.85 6.42 2.13
C PHE A 172 -2.16 7.36 3.30
N ALA A 173 -3.21 8.17 3.18
CA ALA A 173 -3.52 9.29 4.07
C ALA A 173 -4.62 8.97 5.08
N SER A 174 -5.55 8.12 4.69
CA SER A 174 -6.76 7.77 5.43
C SER A 174 -6.84 6.26 5.65
N GLU A 175 -7.60 5.85 6.65
CA GLU A 175 -7.91 4.43 6.83
C GLU A 175 -8.97 3.93 5.85
N TRP A 176 -10.01 4.73 5.59
CA TRP A 176 -11.10 4.41 4.66
C TRP A 176 -11.75 5.69 4.16
N ASP A 177 -11.88 5.80 2.84
CA ASP A 177 -12.64 6.86 2.20
C ASP A 177 -13.68 6.29 1.24
N VAL A 178 -14.71 7.11 0.99
CA VAL A 178 -15.83 6.78 0.12
C VAL A 178 -16.05 7.92 -0.85
N GLY A 179 -16.23 7.60 -2.13
CA GLY A 179 -16.43 8.59 -3.17
C GLY A 179 -17.30 8.08 -4.33
N PRO A 180 -17.94 8.98 -5.10
CA PRO A 180 -18.58 8.59 -6.34
C PRO A 180 -17.57 8.03 -7.33
N LEU A 181 -18.02 7.05 -8.11
CA LEU A 181 -17.26 6.36 -9.14
C LEU A 181 -18.04 6.41 -10.46
N VAL A 182 -17.37 6.75 -11.55
CA VAL A 182 -17.90 6.69 -12.91
C VAL A 182 -17.04 5.76 -13.75
N SER A 183 -17.67 5.00 -14.64
CA SER A 183 -16.99 4.12 -15.58
C SER A 183 -17.51 4.27 -16.99
N LEU A 184 -16.60 4.10 -17.95
CA LEU A 184 -16.87 4.07 -19.38
C LEU A 184 -16.13 2.86 -19.92
N GLY A 185 -16.76 2.07 -20.78
CA GLY A 185 -16.03 0.99 -21.44
C GLY A 185 -16.65 0.57 -22.75
N PHE A 186 -15.86 -0.16 -23.51
CA PHE A 186 -16.24 -0.65 -24.83
C PHE A 186 -15.61 -2.00 -25.13
N VAL A 187 -16.32 -2.80 -25.92
CA VAL A 187 -15.85 -4.11 -26.39
C VAL A 187 -14.88 -3.89 -27.54
N LEU A 188 -13.67 -4.46 -27.43
CA LEU A 188 -12.61 -4.25 -28.44
C LEU A 188 -12.97 -4.89 -29.79
N SER A 189 -13.68 -6.02 -29.76
CA SER A 189 -14.10 -6.73 -30.96
C SER A 189 -15.40 -7.49 -30.72
N PRO A 190 -16.42 -7.35 -31.60
CA PRO A 190 -17.65 -8.13 -31.51
C PRO A 190 -17.42 -9.64 -31.60
N ARG A 191 -16.29 -10.08 -32.18
CA ARG A 191 -15.93 -11.51 -32.28
C ARG A 191 -15.38 -12.07 -30.97
N VAL A 192 -14.90 -11.20 -30.09
CA VAL A 192 -14.31 -11.59 -28.80
C VAL A 192 -14.88 -10.68 -27.70
N PRO A 193 -16.20 -10.74 -27.42
CA PRO A 193 -16.91 -9.84 -26.51
C PRO A 193 -16.52 -10.02 -25.03
N GLN A 194 -15.60 -10.95 -24.77
CA GLN A 194 -15.01 -11.21 -23.46
C GLN A 194 -13.94 -10.16 -23.14
N PHE A 195 -13.35 -9.51 -24.15
CA PHE A 195 -12.33 -8.48 -23.96
C PHE A 195 -12.92 -7.09 -24.15
N GLN A 196 -12.79 -6.28 -23.11
CA GLN A 196 -13.28 -4.91 -23.10
C GLN A 196 -12.22 -3.98 -22.50
N PHE A 197 -12.16 -2.77 -23.05
CA PHE A 197 -11.36 -1.69 -22.48
C PHE A 197 -12.25 -0.84 -21.59
N GLU A 198 -11.73 -0.44 -20.43
CA GLU A 198 -12.46 0.35 -19.46
C GLU A 198 -11.63 1.49 -18.92
N LEU A 199 -12.29 2.65 -18.84
CA LEU A 199 -11.82 3.85 -18.19
C LEU A 199 -12.73 4.15 -17.00
N GLU A 200 -12.14 4.26 -15.81
CA GLU A 200 -12.89 4.59 -14.59
C GLU A 200 -12.28 5.79 -13.90
N GLY A 201 -13.10 6.55 -13.20
CA GLY A 201 -12.67 7.70 -12.41
C GLY A 201 -13.46 7.76 -11.11
N ALA A 202 -12.76 7.86 -9.98
CA ALA A 202 -13.41 8.12 -8.69
C ALA A 202 -13.07 9.53 -8.19
N TRP A 203 -13.93 10.10 -7.36
CA TRP A 203 -13.65 11.34 -6.64
C TRP A 203 -13.69 11.05 -5.14
N VAL A 204 -12.52 10.89 -4.53
CA VAL A 204 -12.43 10.38 -3.15
C VAL A 204 -11.89 11.48 -2.23
N PRO A 205 -12.69 11.99 -1.27
CA PRO A 205 -12.18 12.92 -0.27
C PRO A 205 -11.14 12.20 0.59
N GLN A 206 -10.07 12.90 0.94
CA GLN A 206 -8.97 12.39 1.74
C GLN A 206 -8.87 13.23 3.01
N THR A 207 -8.97 12.58 4.18
CA THR A 207 -8.77 13.23 5.48
C THR A 207 -7.44 12.81 6.08
N PHE A 208 -6.55 13.79 6.28
CA PHE A 208 -5.28 13.60 6.97
C PHE A 208 -5.48 13.88 8.46
N ALA A 209 -4.89 13.05 9.32
CA ALA A 209 -5.08 13.13 10.78
C ALA A 209 -4.83 14.55 11.38
N ASN A 210 -3.94 15.34 10.78
CA ASN A 210 -3.62 16.70 11.22
C ASN A 210 -3.44 17.68 10.03
N GLY A 211 -4.00 17.37 8.85
CA GLY A 211 -3.72 18.08 7.61
C GLY A 211 -4.96 18.65 6.92
N PRO A 212 -4.77 19.53 5.90
CA PRO A 212 -5.86 20.00 5.07
C PRO A 212 -6.53 18.82 4.35
N SER A 213 -7.84 18.90 4.16
CA SER A 213 -8.55 17.93 3.32
C SER A 213 -8.03 18.00 1.88
N ALA A 214 -7.81 16.85 1.27
CA ALA A 214 -7.44 16.76 -0.14
C ALA A 214 -8.50 15.97 -0.91
N TYR A 215 -8.44 16.03 -2.23
CA TYR A 215 -9.21 15.16 -3.09
C TYR A 215 -8.27 14.28 -3.90
N ALA A 216 -8.56 12.98 -3.92
CA ALA A 216 -7.89 12.02 -4.77
C ALA A 216 -8.79 11.70 -5.96
N VAL A 217 -8.25 11.86 -7.17
CA VAL A 217 -8.92 11.46 -8.42
C VAL A 217 -8.15 10.31 -9.04
N PRO A 218 -8.41 9.05 -8.64
CA PRO A 218 -7.86 7.90 -9.33
C PRO A 218 -8.58 7.70 -10.66
N LEU A 219 -7.80 7.70 -11.75
CA LEU A 219 -8.21 7.32 -13.09
C LEU A 219 -7.63 5.95 -13.41
N PHE A 220 -8.45 5.01 -13.87
CA PHE A 220 -8.06 3.64 -14.16
C PHE A 220 -8.27 3.36 -15.64
N GLY A 221 -7.22 3.01 -16.37
CA GLY A 221 -7.32 2.45 -17.71
C GLY A 221 -6.99 0.96 -17.67
N SER A 222 -7.95 0.09 -17.98
CA SER A 222 -7.78 -1.36 -17.85
C SER A 222 -8.33 -2.16 -19.01
N LEU A 223 -7.64 -3.27 -19.30
CA LEU A 223 -8.14 -4.34 -20.15
C LEU A 223 -8.81 -5.38 -19.26
N CYS A 224 -10.08 -5.67 -19.53
CA CYS A 224 -10.88 -6.60 -18.78
C CYS A 224 -11.19 -7.85 -19.61
N TYR A 225 -11.10 -9.02 -18.98
CA TYR A 225 -11.54 -10.30 -19.46
C TYR A 225 -12.74 -10.77 -18.64
N SER A 226 -13.89 -10.96 -19.29
CA SER A 226 -15.17 -11.32 -18.65
C SER A 226 -15.82 -12.53 -19.33
N PRO A 227 -15.38 -13.77 -19.04
CA PRO A 227 -15.90 -14.97 -19.70
C PRO A 227 -17.34 -15.31 -19.28
N SER A 228 -17.83 -14.78 -18.15
CA SER A 228 -19.19 -15.02 -17.62
C SER A 228 -19.49 -13.98 -16.53
N ILE A 229 -19.94 -14.43 -15.35
CA ILE A 229 -20.15 -13.60 -14.15
C ILE A 229 -18.82 -13.09 -13.60
N LEU A 230 -17.74 -13.89 -13.73
CA LEU A 230 -16.41 -13.52 -13.28
C LEU A 230 -15.75 -12.55 -14.26
N ARG A 231 -15.04 -11.59 -13.70
CA ARG A 231 -14.43 -10.49 -14.42
C ARG A 231 -13.06 -10.18 -13.82
N ILE A 232 -12.06 -10.11 -14.68
CA ILE A 232 -10.67 -9.83 -14.30
C ILE A 232 -10.19 -8.65 -15.13
N CYS A 233 -9.74 -7.59 -14.49
CA CYS A 233 -9.20 -6.42 -15.17
C CYS A 233 -7.76 -6.16 -14.72
N SER A 234 -6.91 -5.84 -15.67
CA SER A 234 -5.54 -5.41 -15.40
C SER A 234 -5.24 -4.13 -16.17
N GLY A 235 -4.49 -3.21 -15.57
CA GLY A 235 -4.22 -1.95 -16.22
C GLY A 235 -3.32 -1.03 -15.42
N ILE A 236 -3.46 0.26 -15.71
CA ILE A 236 -2.69 1.33 -15.10
C ILE A 236 -3.68 2.27 -14.43
N ALA A 237 -3.33 2.73 -13.24
CA ALA A 237 -4.04 3.76 -12.50
C ALA A 237 -3.15 4.99 -12.36
N THR A 238 -3.71 6.16 -12.59
CA THR A 238 -3.10 7.45 -12.23
C THR A 238 -3.92 8.12 -11.16
N THR A 239 -3.27 8.64 -10.12
CA THR A 239 -3.95 9.34 -9.03
C THR A 239 -3.44 10.76 -8.94
N PHE A 240 -4.36 11.72 -9.02
CA PHE A 240 -4.08 13.13 -8.77
C PHE A 240 -4.47 13.45 -7.35
N PHE A 241 -3.59 14.12 -6.61
CA PHE A 241 -3.89 14.69 -5.30
C PHE A 241 -3.76 16.19 -5.39
N ASP A 242 -4.83 16.89 -5.06
CA ASP A 242 -4.83 18.33 -4.89
C ASP A 242 -4.88 18.65 -3.40
N SER A 243 -3.78 19.21 -2.88
CA SER A 243 -3.74 19.77 -1.53
C SER A 243 -3.92 21.28 -1.63
N SER A 244 -4.61 21.88 -0.67
CA SER A 244 -4.97 23.32 -0.66
C SER A 244 -3.79 24.31 -0.71
N HIS A 245 -2.55 23.86 -0.92
CA HIS A 245 -1.31 24.62 -0.90
C HIS A 245 -0.54 24.53 -2.25
N ASP A 246 -1.25 24.51 -3.38
CA ASP A 246 -0.72 24.58 -4.76
C ASP A 246 0.18 23.41 -5.23
N ASP A 247 0.30 22.33 -4.45
CA ASP A 247 1.05 21.13 -4.85
C ASP A 247 0.10 20.06 -5.41
N ILE A 248 0.21 19.79 -6.72
CA ILE A 248 -0.42 18.63 -7.37
C ILE A 248 0.53 17.44 -7.31
N HIS A 249 0.13 16.37 -6.63
CA HIS A 249 0.88 15.11 -6.64
C HIS A 249 0.31 14.14 -7.67
N LEU A 250 1.20 13.51 -8.44
CA LEU A 250 0.86 12.48 -9.40
C LEU A 250 1.43 11.14 -8.97
N GLY A 251 0.55 10.15 -8.84
CA GLY A 251 0.89 8.75 -8.66
C GLY A 251 0.57 7.94 -9.91
N LEU A 252 1.40 6.94 -10.19
CA LEU A 252 1.21 5.92 -11.22
C LEU A 252 1.29 4.54 -10.56
N ALA A 253 0.30 3.71 -10.78
CA ALA A 253 0.21 2.37 -10.23
C ALA A 253 -0.24 1.37 -11.30
N ALA A 254 0.14 0.10 -11.16
CA ALA A 254 -0.51 -0.99 -11.83
C ALA A 254 -1.79 -1.32 -11.05
N SER A 255 -2.86 -1.61 -11.77
CA SER A 255 -4.16 -1.98 -11.20
C SER A 255 -4.50 -3.41 -11.56
N LEU A 256 -4.90 -4.19 -10.56
CA LEU A 256 -5.52 -5.50 -10.72
C LEU A 256 -6.90 -5.45 -10.06
N ARG A 257 -7.93 -5.86 -10.80
CA ARG A 257 -9.30 -5.90 -10.31
C ARG A 257 -9.93 -7.25 -10.58
N LEU A 258 -10.65 -7.75 -9.61
CA LEU A 258 -11.38 -9.00 -9.66
C LEU A 258 -12.81 -8.71 -9.21
N GLY A 259 -13.78 -9.09 -10.01
CA GLY A 259 -15.16 -8.76 -9.71
C GLY A 259 -16.17 -9.68 -10.33
N THR A 260 -17.42 -9.32 -10.07
CA THR A 260 -18.59 -10.04 -10.55
C THR A 260 -19.61 -9.09 -11.16
N GLU A 261 -20.27 -9.53 -12.22
CA GLU A 261 -21.33 -8.78 -12.89
C GLU A 261 -22.63 -9.59 -12.94
N PHE A 262 -23.71 -8.98 -12.47
CA PHE A 262 -25.05 -9.55 -12.41
C PHE A 262 -25.97 -8.73 -13.31
N ILE A 263 -26.59 -9.35 -14.31
CA ILE A 263 -27.65 -8.70 -15.09
C ILE A 263 -28.90 -8.62 -14.21
N ILE A 264 -29.42 -7.40 -14.03
CA ILE A 264 -30.68 -7.19 -13.31
C ILE A 264 -31.84 -7.28 -14.30
N ALA A 265 -31.85 -6.41 -15.32
CA ALA A 265 -32.93 -6.32 -16.29
C ALA A 265 -32.46 -5.61 -17.57
N GLY A 266 -32.61 -6.27 -18.72
CA GLY A 266 -32.26 -5.67 -20.02
C GLY A 266 -30.83 -5.12 -20.03
N PRO A 267 -30.59 -3.85 -20.42
CA PRO A 267 -29.26 -3.22 -20.47
C PRO A 267 -28.63 -2.94 -19.10
N LEU A 268 -29.35 -3.16 -18.00
CA LEU A 268 -28.90 -2.85 -16.64
C LEU A 268 -28.19 -4.05 -16.01
N SER A 269 -26.98 -3.82 -15.53
CA SER A 269 -26.23 -4.76 -14.70
C SER A 269 -25.70 -4.10 -13.43
N LEU A 270 -25.49 -4.91 -12.40
CA LEU A 270 -24.82 -4.54 -11.17
C LEU A 270 -23.46 -5.21 -11.14
N ARG A 271 -22.43 -4.45 -10.81
CA ARG A 271 -21.04 -4.90 -10.74
C ARG A 271 -20.47 -4.63 -9.37
N VAL A 272 -19.71 -5.61 -8.86
CA VAL A 272 -18.93 -5.48 -7.63
C VAL A 272 -17.52 -5.94 -7.92
N ASP A 273 -16.55 -5.03 -7.80
CA ASP A 273 -15.15 -5.24 -8.10
C ASP A 273 -14.30 -5.01 -6.84
N ALA A 274 -13.43 -5.95 -6.50
CA ALA A 274 -12.32 -5.74 -5.59
C ALA A 274 -11.09 -5.31 -6.40
N SER A 275 -10.35 -4.31 -5.92
CA SER A 275 -9.23 -3.70 -6.62
C SER A 275 -7.99 -3.60 -5.73
N THR A 276 -6.84 -3.87 -6.32
CA THR A 276 -5.52 -3.70 -5.71
C THR A 276 -4.67 -2.82 -6.60
N LEU A 277 -4.02 -1.84 -5.99
CA LEU A 277 -3.10 -0.93 -6.67
C LEU A 277 -1.67 -1.22 -6.20
N LEU A 278 -0.81 -1.54 -7.16
CA LEU A 278 0.61 -1.76 -6.98
C LEU A 278 1.34 -0.48 -7.45
N PRO A 279 1.99 0.27 -6.56
CA PRO A 279 2.68 1.49 -6.95
C PRO A 279 3.79 1.18 -7.96
N LEU A 280 3.79 1.86 -9.10
CA LEU A 280 4.88 1.79 -10.07
C LEU A 280 5.81 2.99 -9.91
N TRP A 281 5.22 4.15 -9.69
CA TRP A 281 5.94 5.41 -9.55
C TRP A 281 5.09 6.41 -8.79
N GLN A 282 5.66 7.03 -7.77
CA GLN A 282 5.00 8.09 -7.03
C GLN A 282 6.02 9.20 -6.79
N ARG A 283 5.69 10.43 -7.17
CA ARG A 283 6.49 11.61 -6.81
C ARG A 283 5.65 12.56 -5.96
N ALA A 284 6.13 12.80 -4.75
CA ALA A 284 5.75 13.96 -3.96
C ALA A 284 7.03 14.76 -3.66
N ASN A 285 7.09 16.00 -4.14
CA ASN A 285 8.18 16.94 -3.85
C ASN A 285 9.59 16.37 -4.06
N GLY A 286 9.76 15.57 -5.13
CA GLY A 286 11.04 14.98 -5.53
C GLY A 286 11.41 13.65 -4.86
N HIS A 287 10.61 13.14 -3.93
CA HIS A 287 10.86 11.87 -3.24
C HIS A 287 9.96 10.74 -3.74
N ALA A 288 10.53 9.53 -3.83
CA ALA A 288 9.79 8.31 -4.11
C ALA A 288 9.06 7.86 -2.84
N LEU A 289 7.74 7.61 -2.96
CA LEU A 289 6.93 7.01 -1.90
C LEU A 289 6.58 5.58 -2.34
N ALA A 290 6.76 4.62 -1.44
CA ALA A 290 6.26 3.25 -1.63
C ALA A 290 4.96 3.11 -0.82
N SER A 291 3.82 3.08 -1.51
CA SER A 291 2.51 2.92 -0.87
C SER A 291 1.65 1.94 -1.64
N PHE A 292 1.05 0.99 -0.93
CA PHE A 292 0.04 0.09 -1.50
C PHE A 292 -1.36 0.62 -1.18
N ALA A 293 -2.27 0.57 -2.14
CA ALA A 293 -3.67 0.93 -1.93
C ALA A 293 -4.56 -0.28 -2.24
N LEU A 294 -5.54 -0.51 -1.38
CA LEU A 294 -6.57 -1.53 -1.52
C LEU A 294 -7.93 -0.84 -1.56
N GLY A 295 -8.80 -1.24 -2.48
CA GLY A 295 -10.11 -0.65 -2.62
C GLY A 295 -11.14 -1.64 -3.14
N THR A 296 -12.41 -1.39 -2.85
CA THR A 296 -13.56 -2.12 -3.39
C THR A 296 -14.49 -1.10 -4.06
N ALA A 297 -15.05 -1.47 -5.20
CA ALA A 297 -15.99 -0.67 -5.97
C ALA A 297 -17.30 -1.43 -6.14
N ALA A 298 -18.42 -0.71 -6.01
CA ALA A 298 -19.74 -1.20 -6.38
C ALA A 298 -20.34 -0.24 -7.41
N LEU A 299 -20.79 -0.78 -8.54
CA LEU A 299 -21.18 -0.02 -9.73
C LEU A 299 -22.53 -0.51 -10.25
N GLY A 300 -23.44 0.42 -10.51
CA GLY A 300 -24.54 0.19 -11.45
C GLY A 300 -24.05 0.50 -12.85
N VAL A 301 -24.26 -0.41 -13.80
CA VAL A 301 -23.82 -0.28 -15.18
C VAL A 301 -25.03 -0.29 -16.11
N LEU A 302 -25.07 0.68 -17.01
CA LEU A 302 -26.03 0.76 -18.09
C LEU A 302 -25.28 0.58 -19.42
N SER A 303 -25.64 -0.45 -20.17
CA SER A 303 -25.03 -0.75 -21.46
C SER A 303 -25.89 -0.30 -22.64
N PHE A 304 -25.24 -0.02 -23.76
CA PHE A 304 -25.89 0.42 -24.99
C PHE A 304 -25.28 -0.32 -26.18
N ASP A 305 -26.07 -0.46 -27.25
CA ASP A 305 -25.66 -1.07 -28.52
C ASP A 305 -25.05 -0.05 -29.48
#